data_AF-A0A1M7CH71-F1
#
_entry.id   AF-A0A1M7CH71-F1
#
_cell.length_a   1.000
_cell.length_b   1.000
_cell.length_c   1.000
_cell.angle_alpha   90.00
_cell.angle_beta   90.00
_cell.angle_gamma   90.00
#
_symmetry.space_group_name_H-M   'P 1'
#
loop_
_entity.id
_entity.type
_entity.pdbx_description
1 polymer ?
#
loop_
_entity_poly.entity_id
_entity_poly.type
_entity_poly.pdbx_seq_one_letter_code
_entity_poly.pdbx_strand_id
1 'polypeptide(L)'
;MFNILKVSGRITSAAIFGLGLMFSVSAAQAATLSFSQITANGGTGGAAQLGVTYTDDTDGALFAFSVIAGDNDDLNVAEIYFDDRTPLFKAPMTAANIISQTGTDFTAGSANPKSLPGGNAVNWNTTAGLLADSAAGNTAGIQVGDELVLKLFYDGTFAFADLSAALTSGLFRMGMHVRSHDGGYSEGYVNNIPGGGVKPPSPPPVPLPAGLPLILTALGSLVAVGRRKSRKAA
;
A
#
# COMPACT_ATOMS: atom_id res chain seq x y z
N MET A 1 -45.42 -34.89 -67.52
CA MET A 1 -44.71 -33.60 -67.75
C MET A 1 -44.81 -32.81 -66.45
N PHE A 2 -43.87 -33.00 -65.53
CA PHE A 2 -43.87 -32.39 -64.20
C PHE A 2 -42.80 -31.29 -64.15
N ASN A 3 -43.22 -30.04 -63.97
CA ASN A 3 -42.34 -28.89 -63.81
C ASN A 3 -42.00 -28.74 -62.32
N ILE A 4 -40.73 -28.91 -61.98
CA ILE A 4 -40.19 -28.70 -60.63
C ILE A 4 -39.95 -27.19 -60.44
N LEU A 5 -40.71 -26.59 -59.53
CA LEU A 5 -40.56 -25.20 -59.09
C LEU A 5 -39.33 -25.07 -58.17
N LYS A 6 -38.31 -24.31 -58.59
CA LYS A 6 -37.16 -23.96 -57.74
C LYS A 6 -37.56 -22.85 -56.76
N VAL A 7 -37.60 -23.15 -55.47
CA VAL A 7 -37.72 -22.16 -54.38
C VAL A 7 -36.31 -21.73 -53.96
N SER A 8 -35.99 -20.44 -54.14
CA SER A 8 -34.74 -19.82 -53.71
C SER A 8 -34.86 -19.32 -52.27
N GLY A 9 -34.26 -20.05 -51.33
CA GLY A 9 -34.12 -19.63 -49.94
C GLY A 9 -33.05 -18.54 -49.78
N ARG A 10 -33.45 -17.34 -49.35
CA ARG A 10 -32.55 -16.30 -48.86
C ARG A 10 -32.27 -16.56 -47.38
N ILE A 11 -31.03 -16.91 -47.04
CA ILE A 11 -30.56 -17.01 -45.65
C ILE A 11 -30.15 -15.61 -45.19
N THR A 12 -31.01 -14.96 -44.41
CA THR A 12 -30.70 -13.73 -43.68
C THR A 12 -29.71 -14.04 -42.57
N SER A 13 -28.48 -13.54 -42.69
CA SER A 13 -27.46 -13.62 -41.64
C SER A 13 -27.80 -12.60 -40.54
N ALA A 14 -28.02 -13.09 -39.32
CA ALA A 14 -28.18 -12.26 -38.14
C ALA A 14 -26.82 -11.65 -37.74
N ALA A 15 -26.72 -10.32 -37.71
CA ALA A 15 -25.57 -9.60 -37.18
C ALA A 15 -25.69 -9.50 -35.66
N ILE A 16 -24.88 -10.25 -34.93
CA ILE A 16 -24.71 -10.13 -33.48
C ILE A 16 -23.76 -8.95 -33.22
N PHE A 17 -24.29 -7.80 -32.81
CA PHE A 17 -23.50 -6.70 -32.26
C PHE A 17 -23.10 -7.05 -30.82
N GLY A 18 -21.88 -7.57 -30.64
CA GLY A 18 -21.28 -7.74 -29.32
C GLY A 18 -20.79 -6.40 -28.79
N LEU A 19 -21.49 -5.85 -27.81
CA LEU A 19 -21.05 -4.70 -27.01
C LEU A 19 -19.90 -5.16 -26.10
N GLY A 20 -18.65 -4.82 -26.47
CA GLY A 20 -17.48 -5.09 -25.64
C GLY A 20 -17.45 -4.18 -24.43
N LEU A 21 -17.82 -4.71 -23.25
CA LEU A 21 -17.56 -4.09 -21.96
C LEU A 21 -16.04 -3.93 -21.77
N MET A 22 -15.53 -2.72 -21.92
CA MET A 22 -14.17 -2.38 -21.52
C MET A 22 -14.13 -2.25 -20.00
N PHE A 23 -13.64 -3.29 -19.33
CA PHE A 23 -13.29 -3.19 -17.92
C PHE A 23 -11.95 -2.46 -17.81
N SER A 24 -12.00 -1.21 -17.33
CA SER A 24 -10.83 -0.46 -16.92
C SER A 24 -10.25 -1.13 -15.67
N VAL A 25 -9.16 -1.88 -15.82
CA VAL A 25 -8.40 -2.38 -14.66
C VAL A 25 -7.51 -1.22 -14.19
N SER A 26 -7.91 -0.54 -13.11
CA SER A 26 -7.03 0.42 -12.44
C SER A 26 -5.83 -0.34 -11.88
N ALA A 27 -4.62 0.04 -12.29
CA ALA A 27 -3.40 -0.48 -11.66
C ALA A 27 -3.34 0.03 -10.21
N ALA A 28 -3.13 -0.86 -9.25
CA ALA A 28 -2.91 -0.48 -7.86
C ALA A 28 -1.63 0.37 -7.78
N GLN A 29 -1.73 1.59 -7.24
CA GLN A 29 -0.57 2.44 -6.97
C GLN A 29 0.00 2.03 -5.61
N ALA A 30 1.29 1.68 -5.58
CA ALA A 30 2.03 1.28 -4.38
C ALA A 30 3.35 2.04 -4.31
N ALA A 31 3.73 2.50 -3.12
CA ALA A 31 5.02 3.14 -2.88
C ALA A 31 5.58 2.74 -1.51
N THR A 32 6.90 2.77 -1.39
CA THR A 32 7.63 2.38 -0.18
C THR A 32 8.15 3.61 0.55
N LEU A 33 8.08 3.57 1.86
CA LEU A 33 8.60 4.58 2.77
C LEU A 33 9.75 3.99 3.57
N SER A 34 10.79 4.80 3.79
CA SER A 34 11.88 4.47 4.69
C SER A 34 11.95 5.44 5.86
N PHE A 35 12.70 5.03 6.87
CA PHE A 35 12.67 5.64 8.18
C PHE A 35 14.03 6.19 8.57
N SER A 36 14.02 7.13 9.51
CA SER A 36 15.21 7.66 10.17
C SER A 36 15.02 7.52 11.67
N GLN A 37 16.07 7.09 12.36
CA GLN A 37 16.10 6.99 13.82
C GLN A 37 16.09 8.39 14.44
N ILE A 38 15.30 8.59 15.49
CA ILE A 38 15.14 9.88 16.19
C ILE A 38 15.59 9.85 17.66
N THR A 39 15.94 8.66 18.16
CA THR A 39 16.62 8.43 19.45
C THR A 39 17.94 7.71 19.20
N ALA A 40 18.77 7.52 20.23
CA ALA A 40 20.00 6.74 20.13
C ALA A 40 20.36 6.17 21.50
N ASN A 41 19.47 5.37 22.08
CA ASN A 41 19.63 4.76 23.40
C ASN A 41 20.56 3.54 23.36
N GLY A 42 20.52 2.77 22.28
CA GLY A 42 21.33 1.57 22.02
C GLY A 42 22.31 1.69 20.86
N GLY A 43 22.53 2.90 20.33
CA GLY A 43 23.38 3.15 19.18
C GLY A 43 22.60 3.56 17.94
N THR A 44 23.24 3.52 16.77
CA THR A 44 22.63 3.85 15.47
C THR A 44 22.46 2.57 14.65
N GLY A 45 21.26 2.31 14.11
CA GLY A 45 21.04 1.12 13.28
C GLY A 45 19.58 0.84 12.97
N GLY A 46 19.29 -0.27 12.29
CA GLY A 46 17.94 -0.81 12.11
C GLY A 46 17.00 -0.04 11.17
N ALA A 47 17.21 1.25 10.92
CA ALA A 47 16.35 2.05 10.04
C ALA A 47 16.23 1.49 8.61
N ALA A 48 17.29 0.87 8.09
CA ALA A 48 17.31 0.24 6.77
C ALA A 48 16.49 -1.06 6.71
N GLN A 49 16.23 -1.68 7.86
CA GLN A 49 15.43 -2.90 7.97
C GLN A 49 13.93 -2.60 8.06
N LEU A 50 13.55 -1.36 8.37
CA LEU A 50 12.16 -0.94 8.56
C LEU A 50 11.55 -0.48 7.23
N GLY A 51 10.43 -1.09 6.86
CA GLY A 51 9.71 -0.78 5.63
C GLY A 51 8.23 -0.57 5.85
N VAL A 52 7.67 0.41 5.14
CA VAL A 52 6.22 0.53 4.96
C VAL A 52 5.91 0.65 3.49
N THR A 53 5.06 -0.24 2.99
CA THR A 53 4.44 -0.06 1.66
C THR A 53 3.04 0.49 1.88
N TYR A 54 2.68 1.55 1.16
CA TYR A 54 1.34 2.10 1.19
C TYR A 54 0.67 1.99 -0.18
N THR A 55 -0.61 1.62 -0.20
CA THR A 55 -1.39 1.38 -1.41
C THR A 55 -2.75 2.06 -1.36
N ASP A 56 -3.22 2.49 -2.52
CA ASP A 56 -4.57 3.05 -2.69
C ASP A 56 -5.65 2.01 -2.39
N ASP A 57 -6.71 2.44 -1.70
CA ASP A 57 -7.92 1.67 -1.45
C ASP A 57 -9.15 2.60 -1.53
N THR A 58 -10.32 2.02 -1.81
CA THR A 58 -11.50 2.78 -2.28
C THR A 58 -11.93 3.91 -1.34
N ASP A 59 -11.83 3.70 -0.02
CA ASP A 59 -12.21 4.64 1.03
C ASP A 59 -11.09 4.90 2.05
N GLY A 60 -9.83 4.64 1.65
CA GLY A 60 -8.69 4.78 2.54
C GLY A 60 -7.35 4.49 1.88
N ALA A 61 -6.37 4.18 2.72
CA ALA A 61 -5.09 3.65 2.28
C ALA A 61 -4.69 2.47 3.17
N LEU A 62 -4.07 1.47 2.55
CA LEU A 62 -3.43 0.35 3.25
C LEU A 62 -1.97 0.69 3.51
N PHE A 63 -1.48 0.31 4.68
CA PHE A 63 -0.11 0.47 5.12
C PHE A 63 0.37 -0.90 5.62
N ALA A 64 1.24 -1.53 4.84
CA ALA A 64 1.88 -2.81 5.17
C ALA A 64 3.23 -2.52 5.81
N PHE A 65 3.33 -2.80 7.11
CA PHE A 65 4.53 -2.65 7.92
C PHE A 65 5.28 -3.99 7.96
N SER A 66 6.58 -3.95 7.72
CA SER A 66 7.44 -5.13 7.77
C SER A 66 8.86 -4.78 8.19
N VAL A 67 9.56 -5.81 8.66
CA VAL A 67 11.00 -5.77 8.95
C VAL A 67 11.71 -6.76 8.04
N ILE A 68 12.79 -6.32 7.39
CA ILE A 68 13.65 -7.18 6.58
C ILE A 68 14.90 -7.59 7.36
N ALA A 69 15.51 -8.72 6.98
CA ALA A 69 16.78 -9.16 7.54
C ALA A 69 17.87 -8.10 7.32
N GLY A 70 18.76 -7.93 8.30
CA GLY A 70 19.79 -6.90 8.26
C GLY A 70 20.82 -7.04 9.36
N ASP A 71 21.31 -5.91 9.87
CA ASP A 71 22.37 -5.84 10.87
C ASP A 71 21.88 -6.03 12.31
N ASN A 72 20.57 -5.89 12.54
CA ASN A 72 19.95 -6.14 13.83
C ASN A 72 18.83 -7.18 13.71
N ASP A 73 19.12 -8.41 14.16
CA ASP A 73 18.18 -9.52 14.15
C ASP A 73 17.13 -9.45 15.26
N ASP A 74 17.34 -8.61 16.27
CA ASP A 74 16.47 -8.47 17.44
C ASP A 74 15.43 -7.36 17.29
N LEU A 75 15.31 -6.74 16.11
CA LEU A 75 14.35 -5.66 15.85
C LEU A 75 12.92 -6.13 16.09
N ASN A 76 12.25 -5.45 17.02
CA ASN A 76 10.83 -5.64 17.30
C ASN A 76 10.07 -4.32 17.31
N VAL A 77 9.32 -4.04 16.24
CA VAL A 77 8.42 -2.87 16.17
C VAL A 77 7.20 -3.15 17.02
N ALA A 78 7.04 -2.42 18.11
CA ALA A 78 5.97 -2.68 19.07
C ALA A 78 4.86 -1.65 19.01
N GLU A 79 5.15 -0.41 18.62
CA GLU A 79 4.12 0.63 18.53
C GLU A 79 4.25 1.39 17.21
N ILE A 80 3.11 1.79 16.67
CA ILE A 80 2.98 2.58 15.45
C ILE A 80 2.17 3.83 15.79
N TYR A 81 2.64 4.97 15.30
CA TYR A 81 2.05 6.27 15.54
C TYR A 81 1.87 7.03 14.24
N PHE A 82 0.80 7.80 14.12
CA PHE A 82 0.56 8.66 12.96
C PHE A 82 0.47 10.14 13.38
N ASP A 83 1.19 11.01 12.69
CA ASP A 83 1.08 12.47 12.78
C ASP A 83 0.39 12.98 11.51
N ASP A 84 -0.91 13.24 11.62
CA ASP A 84 -1.85 13.59 10.56
C ASP A 84 -2.27 15.06 10.75
N ARG A 85 -1.44 15.97 10.23
CA ARG A 85 -1.55 17.42 10.48
C ARG A 85 -2.62 18.08 9.64
N THR A 86 -2.85 17.51 8.47
CA THR A 86 -4.08 17.69 7.71
C THR A 86 -4.91 16.48 8.09
N PRO A 87 -6.07 16.59 8.74
CA PRO A 87 -6.81 15.43 9.25
C PRO A 87 -7.37 14.61 8.08
N LEU A 88 -6.49 13.86 7.40
CA LEU A 88 -6.77 13.05 6.23
C LEU A 88 -7.58 11.83 6.61
N PHE A 89 -7.37 11.31 7.82
CA PHE A 89 -7.90 10.03 8.25
C PHE A 89 -8.84 10.16 9.45
N LYS A 90 -9.85 9.27 9.47
CA LYS A 90 -10.80 9.15 10.58
C LYS A 90 -10.11 8.59 11.81
N ALA A 91 -10.28 9.28 12.92
CA ALA A 91 -9.87 8.84 14.25
C ALA A 91 -11.10 8.67 15.17
N PRO A 92 -11.05 7.78 16.19
CA PRO A 92 -9.95 6.86 16.49
C PRO A 92 -9.94 5.63 15.58
N MET A 93 -8.79 4.99 15.45
CA MET A 93 -8.69 3.64 14.92
C MET A 93 -9.40 2.64 15.85
N THR A 94 -9.89 1.56 15.26
CA THR A 94 -10.56 0.43 15.92
C THR A 94 -10.02 -0.87 15.34
N ALA A 95 -10.50 -2.03 15.82
CA ALA A 95 -10.14 -3.33 15.25
C ALA A 95 -10.39 -3.43 13.73
N ALA A 96 -11.34 -2.67 13.17
CA ALA A 96 -11.61 -2.64 11.73
C ALA A 96 -10.46 -2.03 10.90
N ASN A 97 -9.53 -1.33 11.54
CA ASN A 97 -8.34 -0.80 10.89
C ASN A 97 -7.23 -1.84 10.74
N ILE A 98 -7.30 -3.00 11.40
CA ILE A 98 -6.36 -4.10 11.21
C ILE A 98 -6.93 -5.02 10.12
N ILE A 99 -6.27 -5.04 8.97
CA ILE A 99 -6.70 -5.86 7.83
C ILE A 99 -6.08 -7.25 7.89
N SER A 100 -4.80 -7.32 8.25
CA SER A 100 -4.09 -8.56 8.53
C SER A 100 -2.97 -8.33 9.52
N GLN A 101 -2.63 -9.37 10.26
CA GLN A 101 -1.47 -9.43 11.13
C GLN A 101 -0.93 -10.87 11.09
N THR A 102 0.34 -11.02 10.73
CA THR A 102 1.03 -12.30 10.57
C THR A 102 2.24 -12.29 11.48
N GLY A 103 2.33 -13.24 12.40
CA GLY A 103 3.43 -13.33 13.39
C GLY A 103 3.45 -12.21 14.43
N THR A 104 2.45 -11.32 14.41
CA THR A 104 2.32 -10.18 15.30
C THR A 104 0.90 -10.08 15.86
N ASP A 105 0.73 -9.37 16.97
CA ASP A 105 -0.55 -9.16 17.66
C ASP A 105 -0.68 -7.69 18.08
N PHE A 106 -1.34 -6.89 17.25
CA PHE A 106 -1.56 -5.46 17.46
C PHE A 106 -3.00 -5.17 17.86
N THR A 107 -3.16 -4.13 18.68
CA THR A 107 -4.44 -3.48 18.93
C THR A 107 -4.40 -2.07 18.35
N ALA A 108 -5.39 -1.77 17.51
CA ALA A 108 -5.58 -0.45 16.91
C ALA A 108 -6.25 0.52 17.89
N GLY A 109 -5.85 1.78 17.85
CA GLY A 109 -6.31 2.84 18.75
C GLY A 109 -5.66 2.79 20.14
N SER A 110 -4.70 1.89 20.38
CA SER A 110 -3.99 1.74 21.65
C SER A 110 -2.49 1.96 21.49
N ALA A 111 -1.89 2.72 22.41
CA ALA A 111 -0.47 2.79 22.68
C ALA A 111 -0.30 3.53 24.01
N ASN A 112 0.66 3.10 24.82
CA ASN A 112 0.96 3.74 26.08
C ASN A 112 2.48 3.78 26.30
N PRO A 113 3.10 4.96 26.23
CA PRO A 113 2.50 6.30 26.15
C PRO A 113 1.88 6.63 24.77
N LYS A 114 0.93 7.59 24.75
CA LYS A 114 0.31 8.10 23.51
C LYS A 114 1.21 9.02 22.68
N SER A 115 2.50 9.07 23.01
CA SER A 115 3.50 9.94 22.40
C SER A 115 4.67 9.10 21.91
N LEU A 116 5.10 9.32 20.67
CA LEU A 116 6.28 8.67 20.13
C LEU A 116 7.53 9.03 20.97
N PRO A 117 8.29 8.04 21.47
CA PRO A 117 9.57 8.29 22.13
C PRO A 117 10.53 9.10 21.26
N GLY A 118 11.16 10.12 21.82
CA GLY A 118 12.03 11.06 21.08
C GLY A 118 11.30 12.05 20.17
N GLY A 119 9.98 11.94 20.00
CA GLY A 119 9.20 12.73 19.05
C GLY A 119 9.36 14.26 19.21
N ASN A 120 9.59 14.75 20.42
CA ASN A 120 9.81 16.18 20.67
C ASN A 120 10.97 16.78 19.85
N ALA A 121 12.02 15.99 19.57
CA ALA A 121 13.18 16.45 18.81
C ALA A 121 12.85 16.76 17.33
N VAL A 122 11.79 16.14 16.80
CA VAL A 122 11.33 16.30 15.40
C VAL A 122 9.97 16.98 15.31
N ASN A 123 9.59 17.69 16.37
CA ASN A 123 8.28 18.34 16.52
C ASN A 123 7.14 17.36 16.16
N TRP A 124 7.20 16.14 16.69
CA TRP A 124 6.20 15.11 16.47
C TRP A 124 4.90 15.43 17.21
N ASN A 125 3.76 15.19 16.56
CA ASN A 125 2.45 15.26 17.20
C ASN A 125 1.65 14.00 16.86
N THR A 126 1.53 13.06 17.81
CA THR A 126 0.68 11.89 17.60
C THR A 126 -0.77 12.32 17.50
N THR A 127 -1.43 11.99 16.39
CA THR A 127 -2.86 12.22 16.20
C THR A 127 -3.63 11.35 17.18
N ALA A 128 -4.49 11.97 17.98
CA ALA A 128 -5.23 11.27 19.02
C ALA A 128 -6.08 10.14 18.41
N GLY A 129 -5.76 8.89 18.76
CA GLY A 129 -6.48 7.71 18.30
C GLY A 129 -5.96 7.11 16.98
N LEU A 130 -4.99 7.72 16.30
CA LEU A 130 -4.27 7.10 15.18
C LEU A 130 -2.93 6.55 15.67
N LEU A 131 -3.00 5.38 16.28
CA LEU A 131 -1.87 4.70 16.92
C LEU A 131 -2.24 3.22 17.12
N ALA A 132 -1.25 2.35 17.16
CA ALA A 132 -1.41 0.92 17.40
C ALA A 132 -0.25 0.40 18.26
N ASP A 133 -0.52 -0.63 19.04
CA ASP A 133 0.43 -1.21 20.01
C ASP A 133 0.31 -2.72 19.98
N SER A 134 1.46 -3.38 20.00
CA SER A 134 1.55 -4.81 20.10
C SER A 134 1.16 -5.26 21.51
N ALA A 135 0.71 -6.51 21.64
CA ALA A 135 0.62 -7.15 22.94
C ALA A 135 1.97 -7.12 23.67
N ALA A 136 1.94 -7.33 24.98
CA ALA A 136 3.14 -7.25 25.81
C ALA A 136 4.16 -8.34 25.44
N GLY A 137 5.44 -7.99 25.54
CA GLY A 137 6.57 -8.88 25.27
C GLY A 137 7.16 -8.69 23.87
N ASN A 138 8.39 -9.17 23.68
CA ASN A 138 9.16 -8.91 22.46
C ASN A 138 8.74 -9.79 21.27
N THR A 139 7.84 -10.75 21.45
CA THR A 139 7.41 -11.67 20.38
C THR A 139 6.12 -11.25 19.71
N ALA A 140 5.45 -10.21 20.21
CA ALA A 140 4.15 -9.77 19.69
C ALA A 140 4.26 -8.60 18.70
N GLY A 141 5.35 -7.83 18.73
CA GLY A 141 5.63 -6.80 17.72
C GLY A 141 6.10 -7.38 16.39
N ILE A 142 6.31 -6.53 15.39
CA ILE A 142 6.75 -6.93 14.04
C ILE A 142 8.25 -7.24 14.07
N GLN A 143 8.63 -8.47 13.71
CA GLN A 143 10.01 -8.90 13.50
C GLN A 143 10.26 -9.30 12.04
N VAL A 144 11.44 -9.82 11.75
CA VAL A 144 11.80 -10.31 10.42
C VAL A 144 10.87 -11.46 10.01
N GLY A 145 10.15 -11.28 8.92
CA GLY A 145 9.18 -12.26 8.39
C GLY A 145 7.74 -12.04 8.85
N ASP A 146 7.50 -11.12 9.78
CA ASP A 146 6.17 -10.72 10.22
C ASP A 146 5.62 -9.58 9.37
N GLU A 147 4.30 -9.40 9.40
CA GLU A 147 3.63 -8.31 8.69
C GLU A 147 2.41 -7.82 9.47
N LEU A 148 2.23 -6.51 9.51
CA LEU A 148 0.97 -5.86 9.92
C LEU A 148 0.46 -5.02 8.75
N VAL A 149 -0.80 -5.23 8.36
CA VAL A 149 -1.49 -4.36 7.40
C VAL A 149 -2.58 -3.57 8.10
N LEU A 150 -2.37 -2.26 8.15
CA LEU A 150 -3.35 -1.30 8.65
C LEU A 150 -4.08 -0.63 7.49
N LYS A 151 -5.39 -0.42 7.65
CA LYS A 151 -6.17 0.48 6.81
C LYS A 151 -6.49 1.75 7.59
N LEU A 152 -6.14 2.90 7.04
CA LEU A 152 -6.66 4.18 7.51
C LEU A 152 -7.74 4.66 6.55
N PHE A 153 -8.93 4.94 7.08
CA PHE A 153 -10.07 5.41 6.29
C PHE A 153 -10.00 6.91 6.13
N TYR A 154 -10.19 7.42 4.91
CA TYR A 154 -10.20 8.87 4.68
C TYR A 154 -11.35 9.53 5.44
N ASP A 155 -11.10 10.74 5.94
CA ASP A 155 -12.12 11.63 6.46
C ASP A 155 -12.68 12.53 5.35
N GLY A 156 -13.99 12.48 5.11
CA GLY A 156 -14.61 13.24 4.01
C GLY A 156 -14.19 12.78 2.61
N THR A 157 -13.67 13.71 1.80
CA THR A 157 -13.45 13.54 0.34
C THR A 157 -11.98 13.42 -0.06
N PHE A 158 -11.08 13.12 0.88
CA PHE A 158 -9.68 12.90 0.54
C PHE A 158 -9.50 11.66 -0.34
N ALA A 159 -8.43 11.68 -1.12
CA ALA A 159 -8.02 10.60 -2.00
C ALA A 159 -6.52 10.29 -1.83
N PHE A 160 -6.07 9.20 -2.46
CA PHE A 160 -4.67 8.78 -2.42
C PHE A 160 -3.65 9.82 -2.89
N ALA A 161 -4.07 10.71 -3.79
CA ALA A 161 -3.24 11.84 -4.21
C ALA A 161 -2.97 12.82 -3.06
N ASP A 162 -3.94 13.05 -2.18
CA ASP A 162 -3.80 13.92 -1.00
C ASP A 162 -2.85 13.29 0.02
N LEU A 163 -2.96 11.99 0.26
CA LEU A 163 -2.00 11.22 1.07
C LEU A 163 -0.57 11.36 0.52
N SER A 164 -0.40 11.16 -0.79
CA SER A 164 0.91 11.26 -1.43
C SER A 164 1.51 12.66 -1.31
N ALA A 165 0.68 13.71 -1.42
CA ALA A 165 1.09 15.09 -1.21
C ALA A 165 1.43 15.38 0.26
N ALA A 166 0.65 14.86 1.20
CA ALA A 166 0.88 15.03 2.63
C ALA A 166 2.15 14.30 3.10
N LEU A 167 2.41 13.09 2.59
CA LEU A 167 3.65 12.36 2.81
C LEU A 167 4.85 13.17 2.29
N THR A 168 4.77 13.70 1.07
CA THR A 168 5.86 14.47 0.45
C THR A 168 6.16 15.77 1.21
N SER A 169 5.12 16.48 1.66
CA SER A 169 5.24 17.74 2.39
C SER A 169 5.54 17.57 3.89
N GLY A 170 5.46 16.34 4.43
CA GLY A 170 5.61 16.07 5.85
C GLY A 170 4.39 16.46 6.70
N LEU A 171 3.23 16.68 6.07
CA LEU A 171 1.95 16.90 6.74
C LEU A 171 1.30 15.59 7.21
N PHE A 172 1.69 14.45 6.61
CA PHE A 172 1.41 13.12 7.13
C PHE A 172 2.73 12.40 7.38
N ARG A 173 2.93 11.91 8.61
CA ARG A 173 4.11 11.15 9.02
C ARG A 173 3.70 9.93 9.85
N MET A 174 4.56 8.94 9.86
CA MET A 174 4.48 7.66 10.53
C MET A 174 5.71 7.50 11.41
N GLY A 175 5.45 7.12 12.65
CA GLY A 175 6.43 6.86 13.66
C GLY A 175 6.33 5.41 14.12
N MET A 176 7.46 4.82 14.48
CA MET A 176 7.54 3.48 15.06
C MET A 176 8.38 3.53 16.34
N HIS A 177 7.92 2.83 17.38
CA HIS A 177 8.75 2.53 18.54
C HIS A 177 9.15 1.06 18.49
N VAL A 178 10.46 0.85 18.43
CA VAL A 178 11.09 -0.46 18.48
C VAL A 178 11.46 -0.74 19.93
N ARG A 179 10.93 -1.80 20.54
CA ARG A 179 11.16 -2.15 21.96
C ARG A 179 12.37 -3.06 22.18
N SER A 180 12.86 -3.69 21.12
CA SER A 180 14.06 -4.51 21.14
C SER A 180 14.97 -4.06 20.00
N HIS A 181 16.03 -3.36 20.35
CA HIS A 181 17.18 -2.99 19.53
C HIS A 181 18.44 -3.51 20.25
N ASP A 182 19.61 -3.44 19.61
CA ASP A 182 20.89 -4.02 20.09
C ASP A 182 21.04 -3.87 21.62
N GLY A 183 21.35 -4.96 22.33
CA GLY A 183 21.49 -4.94 23.79
C GLY A 183 20.21 -4.73 24.61
N GLY A 184 19.03 -4.79 23.99
CA GLY A 184 17.73 -4.64 24.66
C GLY A 184 17.25 -3.19 24.84
N TYR A 185 17.86 -2.24 24.14
CA TYR A 185 17.41 -0.84 24.15
C TYR A 185 16.20 -0.62 23.24
N SER A 186 15.54 0.52 23.39
CA SER A 186 14.40 0.89 22.57
C SER A 186 14.68 2.17 21.76
N GLU A 187 14.13 2.23 20.55
CA GLU A 187 14.41 3.31 19.59
C GLU A 187 13.14 3.81 18.90
N GLY A 188 13.04 5.13 18.70
CA GLY A 188 12.04 5.78 17.90
C GLY A 188 12.51 5.99 16.46
N TYR A 189 11.62 5.78 15.50
CA TYR A 189 11.86 5.98 14.07
C TYR A 189 10.73 6.78 13.44
N VAL A 190 11.02 7.59 12.43
CA VAL A 190 10.03 8.40 11.71
C VAL A 190 10.30 8.37 10.20
N ASN A 191 9.25 8.26 9.38
CA ASN A 191 9.38 8.46 7.94
C ASN A 191 9.39 9.96 7.62
N ASN A 192 10.19 10.34 6.63
CA ASN A 192 10.30 11.70 6.12
C ASN A 192 10.60 12.78 7.17
N ILE A 193 11.87 13.18 7.26
CA ILE A 193 12.29 14.39 7.97
C ILE A 193 12.59 15.44 6.89
N PRO A 194 11.70 16.42 6.64
CA PRO A 194 12.01 17.53 5.74
C PRO A 194 13.32 18.20 6.17
N GLY A 195 14.37 18.08 5.35
CA GLY A 195 15.69 18.68 5.60
C GLY A 195 16.65 17.88 6.50
N GLY A 196 16.37 16.62 6.87
CA GLY A 196 17.24 15.88 7.79
C GLY A 196 17.24 14.34 7.70
N GLY A 197 16.50 13.73 6.78
CA GLY A 197 16.57 12.28 6.56
C GLY A 197 17.53 11.93 5.43
N VAL A 198 18.33 10.86 5.59
CA VAL A 198 18.97 10.22 4.43
C VAL A 198 17.88 9.91 3.40
N LYS A 199 18.04 10.41 2.17
CA LYS A 199 17.13 10.08 1.07
C LYS A 199 17.06 8.56 0.97
N PRO A 200 15.87 7.94 1.11
CA PRO A 200 15.72 6.50 0.93
C PRO A 200 16.34 6.06 -0.40
N PRO A 201 16.97 4.87 -0.48
CA PRO A 201 17.20 4.28 -1.79
C PRO A 201 15.87 4.25 -2.53
N SER A 202 15.84 4.73 -3.77
CA SER A 202 14.63 4.65 -4.60
C SER A 202 14.13 3.21 -4.57
N PRO A 203 12.82 2.96 -4.31
CA PRO A 203 12.31 1.61 -4.32
C PRO A 203 12.66 0.96 -5.66
N PRO A 204 13.04 -0.33 -5.69
CA PRO A 204 13.21 -1.02 -6.95
C PRO A 204 11.91 -0.86 -7.75
N PRO A 205 11.97 -0.57 -9.06
CA PRO A 205 10.76 -0.41 -9.87
C PRO A 205 9.85 -1.61 -9.65
N VAL A 206 8.69 -1.38 -9.01
CA VAL A 206 7.71 -2.45 -8.84
C VAL A 206 7.30 -2.86 -10.26
N PRO A 207 7.47 -4.13 -10.65
CA PRO A 207 7.05 -4.58 -11.97
C PRO A 207 5.57 -4.24 -12.15
N LEU A 208 5.25 -3.43 -13.14
CA LEU A 208 3.86 -3.21 -13.50
C LEU A 208 3.22 -4.58 -13.73
N PRO A 209 1.98 -4.83 -13.25
CA PRO A 209 1.29 -6.06 -13.53
C PRO A 209 1.39 -6.38 -15.02
N ALA A 210 1.76 -7.61 -15.36
CA ALA A 210 2.00 -8.07 -16.74
C ALA A 210 0.77 -7.96 -17.67
N GLY A 211 -0.33 -7.35 -17.23
CA GLY A 211 -1.53 -7.08 -18.01
C GLY A 211 -1.33 -6.10 -19.18
N LEU A 212 -0.40 -5.15 -19.08
CA LEU A 212 -0.15 -4.17 -20.16
C LEU A 212 0.29 -4.81 -21.50
N PRO A 213 1.27 -5.73 -21.54
CA PRO A 213 1.59 -6.46 -22.76
C PRO A 213 0.50 -7.47 -23.20
N LEU A 214 -0.29 -8.02 -22.27
CA LEU A 214 -1.42 -8.90 -22.62
C LEU A 214 -2.57 -8.16 -23.31
N ILE A 215 -2.87 -6.92 -22.89
CA ILE A 215 -3.89 -6.09 -23.54
C ILE A 215 -3.47 -5.69 -24.95
N LEU A 216 -2.20 -5.32 -25.16
CA LEU A 216 -1.70 -4.97 -26.51
C LEU A 216 -1.71 -6.16 -27.47
N THR A 217 -1.39 -7.37 -26.99
CA THR A 217 -1.44 -8.59 -27.81
C THR A 217 -2.87 -9.05 -28.11
N ALA A 218 -3.80 -8.90 -27.16
CA ALA A 218 -5.21 -9.18 -27.37
C ALA A 218 -5.87 -8.20 -28.38
N LEU A 219 -5.55 -6.91 -28.30
CA LEU A 219 -6.06 -5.92 -29.26
C LEU A 219 -5.49 -6.13 -30.67
N GLY A 220 -4.19 -6.45 -30.77
CA GLY A 220 -3.54 -6.70 -32.06
C GLY A 220 -4.10 -7.93 -32.79
N SER A 221 -4.42 -9.00 -32.06
CA SER A 221 -5.00 -10.22 -32.63
C SER A 221 -6.44 -10.03 -33.12
N LEU A 222 -7.26 -9.23 -32.43
CA LEU A 222 -8.62 -8.89 -32.87
C LEU A 222 -8.64 -8.06 -34.17
N VAL A 223 -7.73 -7.09 -34.32
CA VAL A 223 -7.60 -6.29 -35.56
C VAL A 223 -7.12 -7.13 -36.74
N ALA A 224 -6.19 -8.06 -36.51
CA ALA A 224 -5.68 -8.95 -37.56
C ALA A 224 -6.75 -9.94 -38.07
N VAL A 225 -7.63 -10.43 -37.19
CA VAL A 225 -8.74 -11.32 -37.58
C VAL A 225 -9.83 -10.56 -38.34
N GLY A 226 -10.14 -9.31 -37.97
CA GLY A 226 -11.09 -8.46 -38.70
C GLY A 226 -10.66 -8.19 -40.16
N ARG A 227 -9.36 -7.97 -40.39
CA ARG A 227 -8.83 -7.69 -41.75
C ARG A 227 -8.86 -8.89 -42.69
N ARG A 228 -8.87 -10.13 -42.19
CA ARG A 228 -8.93 -11.33 -43.05
C ARG A 228 -10.32 -11.58 -43.63
N LYS A 229 -11.40 -11.14 -42.98
CA LYS A 229 -12.77 -11.31 -43.51
C LYS A 229 -13.10 -10.30 -44.61
N SER A 230 -12.53 -9.09 -44.57
CA SER A 230 -12.76 -8.07 -45.61
C SER A 230 -12.09 -8.37 -46.95
N ARG A 231 -11.07 -9.26 -47.01
CA ARG A 231 -10.36 -9.60 -48.25
C ARG A 231 -10.93 -10.80 -49.02
N LYS A 232 -12.01 -11.43 -48.53
CA LYS A 232 -12.73 -12.50 -49.25
C LYS A 232 -14.04 -12.05 -49.89
N ALA A 233 -14.33 -10.75 -49.87
CA ALA A 233 -15.42 -10.13 -50.61
C ALA A 233 -14.84 -9.20 -51.68
N ALA A 234 -14.20 -9.80 -52.69
CA ALA A 234 -13.88 -9.22 -53.98
C ALA A 234 -13.84 -10.35 -55.01
#